data_AF-A0A1X9M020-F1
#
_entry.id   AF-A0A1X9M020-F1
#
_cell.length_a   1.000
_cell.length_b   1.000
_cell.length_c   1.000
_cell.angle_alpha   90.00
_cell.angle_beta   90.00
_cell.angle_gamma   90.00
#
_symmetry.space_group_name_H-M   'P 1'
#
loop_
_entity.id
_entity.type
_entity.pdbx_description
1 polymer ?
#
loop_
_entity_poly.entity_id
_entity_poly.type
_entity_poly.pdbx_seq_one_letter_code
_entity_poly.pdbx_strand_id
1 'polypeptide(L)' 'MWINPEHVVSLVPKVQNDGTHHVLRVEIKLVGAPAFGAWLGRFEFGAAADVRWREFLEDLAEQ' A
#
# COMPACT_ATOMS: atom_id res chain seq x y z
N MET A 1 0.82 -7.49 -9.64
CA MET A 1 0.50 -6.17 -10.22
C MET A 1 1.80 -5.39 -10.29
N TRP A 2 2.14 -4.82 -11.44
CA TRP A 2 3.37 -4.04 -11.60
C TRP A 2 3.04 -2.54 -11.56
N ILE A 3 3.87 -1.76 -10.86
CA ILE A 3 3.74 -0.31 -10.71
C ILE A 3 5.09 0.29 -11.14
N ASN A 4 5.09 1.19 -12.11
CA ASN A 4 6.29 1.95 -12.46
C ASN A 4 6.50 3.05 -11.39
N PRO A 5 7.59 3.02 -10.60
CA PRO A 5 7.85 4.01 -9.55
C PRO A 5 7.93 5.44 -10.08
N GLU A 6 8.51 5.66 -11.27
CA GLU A 6 8.67 6.99 -11.87
C GLU A 6 7.33 7.66 -12.22
N HIS A 7 6.27 6.86 -12.37
CA HIS A 7 4.93 7.35 -12.67
C HIS A 7 4.06 7.52 -11.43
N VAL A 8 4.58 7.24 -10.23
CA VAL A 8 3.83 7.40 -8.97
C VAL A 8 3.72 8.87 -8.62
N VAL A 9 2.49 9.37 -8.52
CA VAL A 9 2.19 10.72 -8.04
C VAL A 9 1.94 10.70 -6.54
N SER A 10 1.17 9.71 -6.06
CA SER A 10 0.93 9.54 -4.64
C SER A 10 0.63 8.10 -4.27
N LEU A 11 0.98 7.77 -3.04
CA LEU A 11 0.60 6.54 -2.35
C LEU A 11 0.02 6.91 -1.00
N VAL A 12 -1.21 6.49 -0.74
CA VAL A 12 -1.90 6.80 0.52
C VAL A 12 -2.26 5.48 1.20
N PRO A 13 -1.54 5.09 2.28
CA PRO A 13 -1.89 3.90 3.04
C PRO A 13 -3.19 4.14 3.81
N LYS A 14 -4.07 3.15 3.77
CA LYS A 14 -5.35 3.10 4.49
C LYS A 14 -5.36 1.83 5.31
N VAL A 15 -5.07 1.96 6.60
CA VAL A 15 -5.20 0.87 7.58
C VAL A 15 -6.59 0.95 8.20
N GLN A 16 -7.36 -0.11 8.05
CA GLN A 16 -8.66 -0.27 8.71
C GLN A 16 -8.56 -1.38 9.74
N ASN A 17 -9.17 -1.19 10.90
CA ASN A 17 -9.31 -2.25 11.89
C ASN A 17 -10.76 -2.76 11.83
N ASP A 18 -10.95 -4.07 11.64
CA ASP A 18 -12.27 -4.71 11.53
C ASP A 18 -12.79 -5.28 12.86
N GLY A 19 -12.14 -4.96 13.98
CA GLY A 19 -12.40 -5.49 15.32
C GLY A 19 -11.54 -6.69 15.68
N THR A 20 -10.88 -7.34 14.71
CA THR A 20 -10.00 -8.49 14.97
C THR A 20 -8.68 -8.37 14.21
N HIS A 21 -8.68 -7.74 13.04
CA HIS A 21 -7.51 -7.63 12.18
C HIS A 21 -7.34 -6.21 11.67
N HIS A 22 -6.11 -5.91 11.27
CA HIS A 22 -5.71 -4.72 10.57
C HIS A 22 -5.61 -5.02 9.07
N VAL A 23 -6.45 -4.39 8.26
CA VAL A 23 -6.43 -4.50 6.80
C VAL A 23 -5.67 -3.32 6.23
N LEU A 24 -4.59 -3.59 5.51
CA LEU A 24 -3.82 -2.58 4.79
C LEU A 24 -4.27 -2.53 3.33
N ARG A 25 -4.76 -1.37 2.91
CA ARG A 25 -4.94 -1.01 1.51
C ARG A 25 -4.07 0.20 1.21
N VAL A 26 -3.67 0.35 -0.05
CA VAL A 26 -3.02 1.56 -0.54
C VAL A 26 -3.85 2.12 -1.68
N GLU A 27 -4.14 3.42 -1.62
CA GLU A 27 -4.64 4.15 -2.77
C GLU A 27 -3.44 4.69 -3.55
N ILE A 28 -3.41 4.37 -4.84
CA ILE A 28 -2.29 4.65 -5.73
C ILE A 28 -2.78 5.61 -6.81
N LYS A 29 -2.05 6.70 -7.00
CA LYS A 29 -2.24 7.60 -8.14
C LYS A 29 -1.01 7.54 -9.03
N LEU A 30 -1.23 7.20 -10.30
CA LEU A 30 -0.21 7.28 -11.34
C LEU A 30 -0.46 8.48 -12.26
N VAL A 31 0.61 8.97 -12.89
CA VAL A 31 0.52 9.95 -13.97
C VAL A 31 -0.33 9.37 -15.09
N GLY A 32 -1.33 10.14 -15.56
CA GLY A 32 -2.19 9.75 -16.69
C GLY A 32 -3.24 8.67 -16.39
N ALA A 33 -3.33 8.14 -15.16
CA ALA A 33 -4.33 7.14 -14.79
C ALA A 33 -5.23 7.61 -13.62
N PRO A 34 -6.51 7.21 -13.56
CA PRO A 34 -7.33 7.39 -12.35
C PRO A 34 -6.68 6.75 -11.11
N ALA A 35 -6.99 7.27 -9.93
CA ALA A 35 -6.54 6.64 -8.68
C ALA A 35 -7.22 5.27 -8.53
N PHE A 36 -6.49 4.29 -8.01
CA PHE A 36 -6.99 2.95 -7.77
C PHE A 36 -6.50 2.40 -6.43
N GLY A 37 -7.27 1.47 -5.85
CA GLY A 37 -6.91 0.82 -4.60
C GLY A 37 -6.24 -0.53 -4.83
N ALA A 38 -5.18 -0.80 -4.08
CA ALA A 38 -4.56 -2.12 -3.99
C ALA A 38 -4.63 -2.63 -2.54
N TRP A 39 -4.86 -3.94 -2.40
CA TRP A 39 -4.85 -4.61 -1.11
C TRP A 39 -3.46 -5.19 -0.85
N LEU A 40 -2.86 -4.84 0.29
CA LEU A 40 -1.51 -5.29 0.67
C LEU A 40 -1.53 -6.41 1.71
N GLY A 41 -2.63 -6.58 2.44
CA GLY A 41 -2.78 -7.69 3.36
C GLY A 41 -3.80 -7.48 4.47
N ARG A 42 -3.94 -8.54 5.28
CA ARG A 42 -4.67 -8.55 6.56
C ARG A 42 -3.68 -9.05 7.61
N PHE A 43 -3.63 -8.38 8.76
CA PHE A 43 -2.62 -8.58 9.79
C PHE A 43 -3.28 -8.66 11.16
N GLU A 44 -2.72 -9.48 12.05
CA GLU A 44 -3.19 -9.59 13.44
C GLU A 44 -2.91 -8.31 14.25
N PHE A 45 -1.84 -7.58 13.90
CA PHE A 45 -1.36 -6.42 14.64
C PHE A 45 -1.11 -5.23 13.72
N GLY A 46 -1.39 -4.02 14.20
CA GLY A 46 -1.09 -2.79 13.47
C GLY A 46 0.39 -2.68 13.08
N ALA A 47 1.29 -3.07 13.99
CA ALA A 47 2.73 -3.07 13.72
C ALA A 47 3.13 -3.96 12.52
N ALA A 48 2.43 -5.08 12.31
CA ALA A 48 2.70 -5.94 11.15
C ALA A 48 2.23 -5.29 9.84
N ALA A 49 1.13 -4.52 9.87
CA ALA A 49 0.72 -3.69 8.72
C ALA A 49 1.74 -2.59 8.42
N ASP A 50 2.33 -1.96 9.45
CA ASP A 50 3.37 -0.94 9.28
C ASP A 50 4.66 -1.52 8.69
N VAL A 51 5.07 -2.72 9.13
CA VAL A 51 6.21 -3.45 8.56
C VAL A 51 5.96 -3.74 7.07
N ARG A 52 4.79 -4.31 6.74
CA ARG A 52 4.45 -4.59 5.34
C ARG A 52 4.44 -3.32 4.49
N TRP A 53 3.97 -2.20 5.03
CA TRP A 53 3.98 -0.93 4.33
C TRP A 53 5.40 -0.46 3.99
N ARG A 54 6.34 -0.61 4.92
CA ARG A 54 7.76 -0.27 4.68
C ARG A 54 8.37 -1.15 3.59
N GLU A 55 8.18 -2.46 3.68
CA GLU A 55 8.66 -3.41 2.66
C GLU A 55 8.11 -3.06 1.27
N PHE A 56 6.83 -2.70 1.18
CA PHE A 56 6.24 -2.28 -0.10
C PHE A 56 6.91 -1.03 -0.68
N LEU A 57 7.32 -0.07 0.15
CA LEU A 57 8.04 1.12 -0.29
C LEU A 57 9.47 0.79 -0.72
N GLU A 58 10.14 -0.14 -0.03
CA GLU A 58 11.47 -0.63 -0.39
C GLU A 58 11.42 -1.38 -1.73
N ASP A 59 10.49 -2.31 -1.90
CA ASP A 59 10.23 -3.04 -3.15
C ASP A 59 9.97 -2.10 -4.34
N LEU A 60 9.38 -0.93 -4.08
CA LEU A 60 9.10 0.07 -5.11
C LEU A 60 10.33 0.92 -5.42
N ALA A 61 11.20 1.19 -4.44
CA ALA A 61 12.41 1.98 -4.62
C ALA A 61 13.53 1.20 -5.31
N GLU A 62 13.55 -0.13 -5.19
CA GLU A 62 14.54 -1.01 -5.82
C GLU A 62 14.23 -1.40 -7.28
N GLN A 63 13.11 -0.92 -7.84
CA GLN A 63 12.69 -1.17 -9.22
C GLN A 63 13.05 -0.01 -10.16
#